data_AF-T1FPG0-F1
#
_entry.id   AF-T1FPG0-F1
#
_cell.length_a   1.000
_cell.length_b   1.000
_cell.length_c   1.000
_cell.angle_alpha   90.00
_cell.angle_beta   90.00
_cell.angle_gamma   90.00
#
_symmetry.space_group_name_H-M   'P 1'
#
loop_
_entity.id
_entity.type
_entity.pdbx_description
1 polymer ?
#
loop_
_entity_poly.entity_id
_entity_poly.type
_entity_poly.pdbx_seq_one_letter_code
_entity_poly.pdbx_strand_id
1 'polypeptide(L)'
;MDRENHLYSFIDECKVCSENACQHEGQCLPNHSEKGYTCRCQPGYTGAQCESSIPCLQGTKCPWHMLPAIDPDHQCHEECLNGALCVAHEFHDFSCQCKIGFTGELCETSYDKMQGFEIMRGGYISLEAKDIGTLINITNDTTWSFDLVTTDKNTLIFWHSNSEASIYQAVFIHQNGSIAYKEKFERLEASCSVPVEVSDGILHHILFGRHQSRMFIEVDGSFRTERATDEVHPIQKHLGHLIIGGGSHVKSYTQNTFEKVFEGHILNISVDGQAVNMSAPGVSGWNVNPSYHYQIDEASFD
;
A
#
# COMPACT_ATOMS: atom_id res chain seq x y z
N MET A 1 -10.97 44.93 -51.71
CA MET A 1 -10.86 43.50 -51.33
C MET A 1 -10.01 43.47 -50.06
N ASP A 2 -10.55 43.93 -48.92
CA ASP A 2 -11.35 43.16 -47.93
C ASP A 2 -10.60 41.88 -47.51
N ARG A 3 -10.03 41.87 -46.27
CA ARG A 3 -10.53 41.20 -45.03
C ARG A 3 -10.22 39.69 -45.06
N GLU A 4 -9.63 39.00 -44.06
CA GLU A 4 -9.64 39.01 -42.58
C GLU A 4 -8.32 38.34 -42.09
N ASN A 5 -7.59 38.81 -41.08
CA ASN A 5 -7.80 38.66 -39.62
C ASN A 5 -7.91 37.20 -39.11
N HIS A 6 -6.78 36.51 -38.91
CA HIS A 6 -6.69 35.37 -37.98
C HIS A 6 -5.76 35.72 -36.82
N LEU A 7 -6.37 36.38 -35.85
CA LEU A 7 -5.89 36.56 -34.49
C LEU A 7 -5.82 35.16 -33.85
N TYR A 8 -4.64 34.57 -33.74
CA TYR A 8 -4.41 33.47 -32.81
C TYR A 8 -4.53 34.06 -31.40
N SER A 9 -5.68 33.83 -30.77
CA SER A 9 -5.89 34.19 -29.37
C SER A 9 -4.93 33.38 -28.50
N PHE A 10 -3.90 34.03 -27.98
CA PHE A 10 -3.24 33.56 -26.76
C PHE A 10 -4.30 33.57 -25.66
N ILE A 11 -4.80 32.39 -25.30
CA ILE A 11 -5.59 32.22 -24.09
C ILE A 11 -4.61 32.42 -22.94
N ASP A 12 -4.78 33.49 -22.20
CA ASP A 12 -4.00 33.78 -20.99
C ASP A 12 -4.35 32.72 -19.93
N GLU A 13 -3.46 31.74 -19.75
CA GLU A 13 -3.63 30.56 -18.88
C GLU A 13 -4.04 30.93 -17.45
N CYS A 14 -3.64 32.12 -16.97
CA CYS A 14 -3.98 32.61 -15.64
C CYS A 14 -5.42 33.14 -15.51
N LYS A 15 -6.04 33.57 -16.61
CA LYS A 15 -7.38 34.18 -16.57
C LYS A 15 -8.48 33.13 -16.37
N VAL A 16 -8.27 31.90 -16.83
CA VAL A 16 -9.29 30.84 -16.81
C VAL A 16 -9.58 30.31 -15.41
N CYS A 17 -8.57 30.25 -14.53
CA CYS A 17 -8.71 29.77 -13.15
C CYS A 17 -8.85 30.89 -12.10
N SER A 18 -8.98 32.15 -12.51
CA SER A 18 -9.00 33.31 -11.60
C SER A 18 -10.19 33.32 -10.61
N GLU A 19 -11.31 32.68 -10.95
CA GLU A 19 -12.50 32.56 -10.08
C GLU A 19 -12.72 31.13 -9.53
N ASN A 20 -11.75 30.21 -9.72
CA ASN A 20 -11.82 28.77 -9.41
C ASN A 20 -13.20 28.12 -9.71
N ALA A 21 -13.40 27.71 -10.97
CA ALA A 21 -14.63 27.08 -11.44
C ALA A 21 -14.90 25.66 -10.87
N CYS A 22 -14.02 25.14 -10.00
CA CYS A 22 -14.12 23.83 -9.38
C CYS A 22 -14.81 23.93 -8.01
N GLN A 23 -15.86 23.15 -7.81
CA GLN A 23 -16.60 23.04 -6.55
C GLN A 23 -15.88 22.13 -5.54
N HIS A 24 -16.35 22.13 -4.29
CA HIS A 24 -15.86 21.27 -3.20
C HIS A 24 -14.33 21.27 -3.02
N GLU A 25 -13.74 22.47 -3.07
CA GLU A 25 -12.30 22.68 -2.91
C GLU A 25 -11.43 21.99 -3.97
N GLY A 26 -12.02 21.68 -5.14
CA GLY A 26 -11.29 21.21 -6.31
C GLY A 26 -10.28 22.25 -6.80
N GLN A 27 -9.17 21.76 -7.34
CA GLN A 27 -8.10 22.59 -7.87
C GLN A 27 -8.27 22.81 -9.37
N CYS A 28 -8.46 24.05 -9.80
CA CYS A 28 -8.47 24.42 -11.21
C CYS A 28 -7.07 24.38 -11.82
N LEU A 29 -6.94 23.70 -12.96
CA LEU A 29 -5.72 23.58 -13.74
C LEU A 29 -6.01 24.07 -15.18
N PRO A 30 -5.29 25.09 -15.69
CA PRO A 30 -5.42 25.52 -17.09
C PRO A 30 -5.10 24.37 -18.05
N ASN A 31 -5.84 24.25 -19.15
CA ASN A 31 -5.64 23.19 -20.16
C ASN A 31 -6.16 23.63 -21.54
N HIS A 32 -5.69 23.00 -22.62
CA HIS A 32 -6.10 23.27 -24.01
C HIS A 32 -7.46 22.67 -24.40
N SER A 33 -8.36 22.45 -23.44
CA SER A 33 -9.73 22.02 -23.72
C SER A 33 -10.54 23.17 -24.33
N GLU A 34 -11.70 22.90 -24.93
CA GLU A 34 -12.61 23.93 -25.44
C GLU A 34 -13.00 24.97 -24.37
N LYS A 35 -12.93 24.59 -23.08
CA LYS A 35 -13.22 25.46 -21.94
C LYS A 35 -11.97 26.14 -21.34
N GLY A 36 -10.77 25.73 -21.72
CA GLY A 36 -9.51 26.34 -21.25
C GLY A 36 -9.00 25.86 -19.88
N TYR A 37 -9.70 24.94 -19.19
CA TYR A 37 -9.31 24.41 -17.88
C TYR A 37 -9.77 22.96 -17.66
N THR A 38 -9.31 22.37 -16.57
CA THR A 38 -9.73 21.08 -16.02
C THR A 38 -9.68 21.16 -14.49
N CYS A 39 -10.60 20.49 -13.81
CA CYS A 39 -10.62 20.42 -12.35
C CYS A 39 -9.98 19.14 -11.83
N ARG A 40 -9.09 19.27 -10.85
CA ARG A 40 -8.61 18.15 -10.04
C ARG A 40 -9.43 18.10 -8.76
N CYS A 41 -10.32 17.11 -8.64
CA CYS A 41 -11.25 17.00 -7.53
C CYS A 41 -10.57 16.47 -6.26
N GLN A 42 -11.08 16.92 -5.10
CA GLN A 42 -10.73 16.33 -3.81
C GLN A 42 -11.29 14.90 -3.71
N PRO A 43 -10.69 14.03 -2.88
CA PRO A 43 -11.24 12.70 -2.62
C PRO A 43 -12.71 12.76 -2.21
N GLY A 44 -13.55 11.94 -2.82
CA GLY A 44 -14.99 11.95 -2.56
C GLY A 44 -15.82 12.87 -3.46
N TYR A 45 -15.21 13.53 -4.45
CA TYR A 45 -15.91 14.37 -5.44
C TYR A 45 -15.46 14.10 -6.87
N THR A 46 -16.35 14.37 -7.83
CA THR A 46 -16.17 14.10 -9.25
C THR A 46 -17.05 15.02 -10.12
N GLY A 47 -16.92 14.93 -11.44
CA GLY A 47 -17.57 15.81 -12.41
C GLY A 47 -16.59 16.82 -13.02
N ALA A 48 -17.00 17.49 -14.09
CA ALA A 48 -16.12 18.41 -14.83
C ALA A 48 -15.71 19.64 -13.99
N GLN A 49 -16.52 19.97 -12.98
CA GLN A 49 -16.31 21.02 -12.00
C GLN A 49 -16.30 20.47 -10.57
N CYS A 50 -16.11 19.16 -10.37
CA CYS A 50 -16.20 18.53 -9.04
C CYS A 50 -17.54 18.75 -8.33
N GLU A 51 -18.62 18.96 -9.09
CA GLU A 51 -19.96 19.29 -8.62
C GLU A 51 -20.69 18.10 -7.98
N SER A 52 -20.23 16.88 -8.24
CA SER A 52 -20.86 15.65 -7.77
C SER A 52 -20.04 15.02 -6.64
N SER A 53 -20.68 14.57 -5.56
CA SER A 53 -20.03 13.71 -4.57
C SER A 53 -19.95 12.26 -5.08
N ILE A 54 -18.92 11.52 -4.68
CA ILE A 54 -18.72 10.10 -4.95
C ILE A 54 -19.33 9.31 -3.77
N PRO A 55 -20.51 8.71 -3.92
CA PRO A 55 -21.24 8.18 -2.76
C PRO A 55 -20.57 6.93 -2.16
N CYS A 56 -19.84 6.18 -3.00
CA CYS A 56 -19.12 4.97 -2.62
C CYS A 56 -17.99 5.21 -1.58
N LEU A 57 -17.47 6.44 -1.44
CA LEU A 57 -16.43 6.79 -0.47
C LEU A 57 -16.98 7.35 0.85
N GLN A 58 -18.30 7.51 0.96
CA GLN A 58 -18.98 8.08 2.14
C GLN A 58 -19.87 7.04 2.86
N GLY A 59 -19.73 5.74 2.54
CA GLY A 59 -20.44 4.67 3.25
C GLY A 59 -21.94 4.58 2.96
N THR A 60 -22.44 5.25 1.92
CA THR A 60 -23.84 5.14 1.47
C THR A 60 -23.91 4.86 -0.02
N LYS A 61 -24.69 3.83 -0.39
CA LYS A 61 -25.17 3.44 -1.74
C LYS A 61 -24.55 4.20 -2.92
N CYS A 62 -23.84 3.48 -3.80
CA CYS A 62 -23.45 4.00 -5.11
C CYS A 62 -24.70 4.20 -5.98
N PRO A 63 -25.09 5.43 -6.37
CA PRO A 63 -25.94 5.63 -7.51
C PRO A 63 -25.09 5.45 -8.76
N TRP A 64 -25.71 4.80 -9.73
CA TRP A 64 -25.30 4.68 -11.12
C TRP A 64 -24.58 5.94 -11.64
N HIS A 65 -23.68 5.73 -12.58
CA HIS A 65 -22.89 6.73 -13.30
C HIS A 65 -21.59 7.13 -12.60
N MET A 66 -20.51 6.36 -12.84
CA MET A 66 -19.18 6.89 -13.22
C MET A 66 -18.22 5.76 -13.68
N LEU A 67 -18.50 5.16 -14.84
CA LEU A 67 -17.52 4.66 -15.83
C LEU A 67 -18.19 4.87 -17.22
N PRO A 68 -17.45 5.16 -18.30
CA PRO A 68 -18.05 5.50 -19.58
C PRO A 68 -18.73 4.27 -20.20
N ALA A 69 -20.07 4.31 -20.26
CA ALA A 69 -20.94 3.53 -21.15
C ALA A 69 -20.45 2.12 -21.56
N ILE A 70 -20.52 1.16 -20.65
CA ILE A 70 -20.69 -0.25 -21.02
C ILE A 70 -21.80 -0.82 -20.14
N ASP A 71 -23.01 -0.82 -20.71
CA ASP A 71 -24.19 -1.58 -20.29
C ASP A 71 -24.88 -1.23 -18.94
N PRO A 72 -26.11 -0.67 -18.94
CA PRO A 72 -26.91 -0.43 -17.73
C PRO A 72 -27.37 -1.69 -16.97
N ASP A 73 -27.15 -2.89 -17.52
CA ASP A 73 -27.46 -4.16 -16.83
C ASP A 73 -26.26 -4.74 -16.04
N HIS A 74 -25.05 -4.14 -16.10
CA HIS A 74 -23.89 -4.54 -15.28
C HIS A 74 -24.02 -4.02 -13.85
N GLN A 75 -24.69 -4.80 -13.01
CA GLN A 75 -25.03 -4.44 -11.64
C GLN A 75 -24.08 -5.14 -10.66
N CYS A 76 -23.26 -4.38 -9.92
CA CYS A 76 -22.61 -4.91 -8.72
C CYS A 76 -23.72 -5.15 -7.68
N HIS A 77 -24.19 -6.39 -7.57
CA HIS A 77 -25.17 -6.78 -6.57
C HIS A 77 -24.58 -6.62 -5.16
N GLU A 78 -25.40 -6.29 -4.16
CA GLU A 78 -25.02 -6.20 -2.74
C GLU A 78 -24.64 -7.58 -2.13
N GLU A 79 -24.13 -8.51 -2.94
CA GLU A 79 -23.86 -9.91 -2.60
C GLU A 79 -22.53 -10.11 -1.86
N CYS A 80 -21.59 -9.17 -2.00
CA CYS A 80 -20.34 -9.22 -1.25
C CYS A 80 -20.59 -9.00 0.25
N LEU A 81 -20.38 -10.04 1.04
CA LEU A 81 -20.61 -10.05 2.48
C LEU A 81 -19.45 -9.40 3.26
N ASN A 82 -19.66 -9.19 4.55
CA ASN A 82 -18.64 -8.73 5.51
C ASN A 82 -17.95 -7.40 5.12
N GLY A 83 -18.67 -6.56 4.36
CA GLY A 83 -18.19 -5.25 3.92
C GLY A 83 -17.06 -5.32 2.90
N ALA A 84 -16.99 -6.40 2.13
CA ALA A 84 -16.11 -6.56 0.98
C ALA A 84 -16.46 -5.59 -0.16
N LEU A 85 -15.48 -5.27 -1.02
CA LEU A 85 -15.73 -4.43 -2.20
C LEU A 85 -16.19 -5.29 -3.37
N CYS A 86 -17.31 -4.91 -3.99
CA CYS A 86 -17.71 -5.47 -5.27
C CYS A 86 -16.94 -4.81 -6.40
N VAL A 87 -16.31 -5.62 -7.25
CA VAL A 87 -15.61 -5.20 -8.46
C VAL A 87 -16.36 -5.78 -9.66
N ALA A 88 -16.96 -4.93 -10.49
CA ALA A 88 -17.64 -5.36 -11.72
C ALA A 88 -16.61 -5.68 -12.83
N HIS A 89 -16.88 -6.72 -13.61
CA HIS A 89 -16.13 -7.16 -14.79
C HIS A 89 -16.97 -7.01 -16.07
N GLU A 90 -16.47 -7.45 -17.22
CA GLU A 90 -17.24 -7.53 -18.48
C GLU A 90 -18.25 -8.70 -18.46
N PHE A 91 -19.32 -8.63 -19.26
CA PHE A 91 -20.37 -9.66 -19.44
C PHE A 91 -21.25 -10.04 -18.22
N HIS A 92 -21.73 -9.06 -17.47
CA HIS A 92 -22.55 -9.17 -16.25
C HIS A 92 -21.86 -9.92 -15.11
N ASP A 93 -20.54 -9.95 -15.13
CA ASP A 93 -19.72 -10.62 -14.13
C ASP A 93 -19.24 -9.67 -13.04
N PHE A 94 -19.00 -10.19 -11.84
CA PHE A 94 -18.44 -9.44 -10.73
C PHE A 94 -17.58 -10.35 -9.84
N SER A 95 -16.68 -9.74 -9.07
CA SER A 95 -15.93 -10.44 -8.04
C SER A 95 -15.93 -9.65 -6.75
N CYS A 96 -15.96 -10.35 -5.62
CA CYS A 96 -15.81 -9.72 -4.32
C CYS A 96 -14.33 -9.68 -3.90
N GLN A 97 -13.89 -8.50 -3.49
CA GLN A 97 -12.60 -8.30 -2.88
C GLN A 97 -12.75 -8.32 -1.37
N CYS A 98 -12.39 -9.46 -0.78
CA CYS A 98 -12.60 -9.71 0.64
C CYS A 98 -11.70 -8.84 1.51
N LYS A 99 -12.28 -8.35 2.61
CA LYS A 99 -11.50 -7.81 3.71
C LYS A 99 -10.67 -8.93 4.33
N ILE A 100 -9.53 -8.55 4.91
CA ILE A 100 -8.70 -9.46 5.71
C ILE A 100 -9.56 -10.15 6.77
N GLY A 101 -9.37 -11.47 6.91
CA GLY A 101 -10.16 -12.34 7.78
C GLY A 101 -11.33 -13.04 7.10
N PHE A 102 -11.63 -12.72 5.83
CA PHE A 102 -12.74 -13.33 5.08
C PHE A 102 -12.28 -13.90 3.73
N THR A 103 -12.98 -14.93 3.26
CA THR A 103 -12.81 -15.54 1.93
C THR A 103 -14.13 -16.06 1.38
N GLY A 104 -14.07 -16.61 0.17
CA GLY A 104 -15.20 -17.13 -0.58
C GLY A 104 -15.51 -16.20 -1.75
N GLU A 105 -16.33 -16.68 -2.69
CA GLU A 105 -16.73 -15.89 -3.86
C GLU A 105 -17.46 -14.61 -3.44
N LEU A 106 -18.19 -14.67 -2.32
CA LEU A 106 -18.94 -13.56 -1.74
C LEU A 106 -18.36 -13.10 -0.39
N CYS A 107 -17.16 -13.53 -0.03
CA CYS A 107 -16.52 -13.21 1.25
C CYS A 107 -17.32 -13.68 2.48
N GLU A 108 -18.05 -14.78 2.35
CA GLU A 108 -18.97 -15.34 3.35
C GLU A 108 -18.28 -16.12 4.47
N THR A 109 -17.08 -16.62 4.21
CA THR A 109 -16.35 -17.49 5.14
C THR A 109 -15.37 -16.67 5.97
N SER A 110 -15.51 -16.69 7.30
CA SER A 110 -14.57 -16.07 8.23
C SER A 110 -13.45 -17.02 8.66
N TYR A 111 -12.25 -16.50 8.87
CA TYR A 111 -11.14 -17.23 9.49
C TYR A 111 -10.71 -16.61 10.82
N ASP A 112 -10.75 -17.43 11.87
CA ASP A 112 -10.43 -17.00 13.22
C ASP A 112 -8.91 -16.85 13.46
N LYS A 113 -8.06 -17.45 12.62
CA LYS A 113 -6.59 -17.36 12.72
C LYS A 113 -5.93 -17.43 11.34
N MET A 114 -5.41 -16.31 10.86
CA MET A 114 -4.56 -16.28 9.66
C MET A 114 -3.10 -16.30 10.08
N GLN A 115 -2.35 -17.33 9.68
CA GLN A 115 -0.90 -17.45 9.93
C GLN A 115 -0.06 -16.82 8.81
N GLY A 116 -0.66 -16.58 7.65
CA GLY A 116 -0.01 -15.94 6.53
C GLY A 116 -0.96 -15.48 5.45
N PHE A 117 -0.41 -14.73 4.51
CA PHE A 117 -1.11 -14.01 3.47
C PHE A 117 -0.43 -14.21 2.13
N GLU A 118 -1.20 -14.50 1.11
CA GLU A 118 -0.77 -14.39 -0.29
C GLU A 118 -1.15 -12.99 -0.78
N ILE A 119 -0.14 -12.21 -1.15
CA ILE A 119 -0.29 -10.89 -1.74
C ILE A 119 -0.18 -11.04 -3.24
N MET A 120 -1.22 -10.61 -3.96
CA MET A 120 -1.31 -10.77 -5.40
C MET A 120 -1.82 -9.50 -6.08
N ARG A 121 -1.53 -9.35 -7.38
CA ARG A 121 -2.11 -8.29 -8.23
C ARG A 121 -1.98 -6.89 -7.62
N GLY A 122 -0.77 -6.56 -7.15
CA GLY A 122 -0.49 -5.29 -6.46
C GLY A 122 -1.28 -5.08 -5.17
N GLY A 123 -1.56 -6.18 -4.46
CA GLY A 123 -2.20 -6.17 -3.16
C GLY A 123 -1.35 -5.56 -2.05
N TYR A 124 -1.98 -5.35 -0.90
CA TYR A 124 -1.30 -4.88 0.29
C TYR A 124 -2.09 -5.19 1.56
N ILE A 125 -1.38 -5.21 2.67
CA ILE A 125 -1.91 -5.15 4.04
C ILE A 125 -1.48 -3.82 4.63
N SER A 126 -2.39 -3.16 5.35
CA SER A 126 -2.17 -1.88 6.02
C SER A 126 -2.56 -2.00 7.49
N LEU A 127 -1.68 -1.49 8.35
CA LEU A 127 -1.87 -1.42 9.79
C LEU A 127 -1.66 0.01 10.28
N GLU A 128 -2.52 0.46 11.19
CA GLU A 128 -2.36 1.77 11.84
C GLU A 128 -1.39 1.71 13.04
N ALA A 129 -0.70 2.83 13.30
CA ALA A 129 0.24 2.96 14.40
C ALA A 129 -0.35 2.61 15.78
N LYS A 130 -1.66 2.79 15.99
CA LYS A 130 -2.32 2.47 17.27
C LYS A 130 -2.41 0.96 17.51
N ASP A 131 -2.57 0.17 16.45
CA ASP A 131 -2.67 -1.29 16.51
C ASP A 131 -1.29 -1.94 16.61
N ILE A 132 -0.27 -1.26 16.07
CA ILE A 132 1.14 -1.63 16.21
C ILE A 132 1.71 -1.16 17.55
N GLY A 133 1.31 0.02 18.03
CA GLY A 133 1.86 0.68 19.22
C GLY A 133 1.49 0.00 20.54
N THR A 134 0.52 -0.92 20.54
CA THR A 134 0.27 -1.82 21.67
C THR A 134 1.24 -3.01 21.72
N LEU A 135 1.85 -3.35 20.58
CA LEU A 135 2.81 -4.45 20.41
C LEU A 135 4.26 -3.97 20.48
N ILE A 136 4.54 -2.76 19.98
CA ILE A 136 5.87 -2.15 20.02
C ILE A 136 6.07 -1.43 21.34
N ASN A 137 7.01 -1.93 22.13
CA ASN A 137 7.52 -1.14 23.24
C ASN A 137 8.33 0.02 22.64
N ILE A 138 7.99 1.27 22.98
CA ILE A 138 8.65 2.46 22.42
C ILE A 138 10.06 2.58 23.02
N THR A 139 10.97 1.72 22.55
CA THR A 139 12.37 1.67 22.93
C THR A 139 13.24 1.99 21.72
N ASN A 140 14.56 2.01 21.92
CA ASN A 140 15.51 2.17 20.81
C ASN A 140 15.80 0.84 20.10
N ASP A 141 15.28 -0.26 20.64
CA ASP A 141 15.43 -1.60 20.12
C ASP A 141 14.09 -2.07 19.58
N THR A 142 14.11 -2.66 18.40
CA THR A 142 12.93 -3.20 17.76
C THR A 142 13.38 -4.32 16.84
N THR A 143 12.71 -5.47 16.91
CA THR A 143 12.98 -6.60 16.03
C THR A 143 11.70 -7.02 15.34
N TRP A 144 11.64 -6.83 14.04
CA TRP A 144 10.59 -7.38 13.20
C TRP A 144 11.05 -8.73 12.63
N SER A 145 10.11 -9.65 12.48
CA SER A 145 10.32 -10.88 11.72
C SER A 145 9.13 -11.23 10.86
N PHE A 146 9.38 -11.89 9.74
CA PHE A 146 8.36 -12.56 8.94
C PHE A 146 9.00 -13.64 8.07
N ASP A 147 8.19 -14.62 7.67
CA ASP A 147 8.59 -15.58 6.65
C ASP A 147 8.11 -15.13 5.28
N LEU A 148 8.90 -15.42 4.25
CA LEU A 148 8.73 -14.93 2.89
C LEU A 148 8.85 -16.07 1.88
N VAL A 149 7.93 -16.12 0.91
CA VAL A 149 8.07 -16.93 -0.31
C VAL A 149 7.76 -16.06 -1.51
N THR A 150 8.68 -15.94 -2.46
CA THR A 150 8.45 -15.17 -3.69
C THR A 150 9.43 -15.54 -4.79
N THR A 151 9.08 -15.20 -6.03
CA THR A 151 10.01 -15.17 -7.17
C THR A 151 10.29 -13.74 -7.66
N ASP A 152 9.65 -12.75 -7.04
CA ASP A 152 9.74 -11.35 -7.44
C ASP A 152 11.07 -10.73 -7.06
N LYS A 153 11.55 -9.82 -7.93
CA LYS A 153 12.78 -9.05 -7.75
C LYS A 153 12.47 -7.56 -7.91
N ASN A 154 13.26 -6.72 -7.25
CA ASN A 154 13.11 -5.26 -7.32
C ASN A 154 11.74 -4.77 -6.79
N THR A 155 11.25 -5.33 -5.69
CA THR A 155 9.92 -5.06 -5.12
C THR A 155 10.02 -4.59 -3.68
N LEU A 156 9.07 -3.74 -3.26
CA LEU A 156 8.92 -3.30 -1.87
C LEU A 156 8.04 -4.28 -1.10
N ILE A 157 8.55 -4.83 0.01
CA ILE A 157 7.82 -5.76 0.86
C ILE A 157 7.17 -5.03 2.04
N PHE A 158 7.97 -4.28 2.79
CA PHE A 158 7.58 -3.66 4.06
C PHE A 158 7.85 -2.17 3.99
N TRP A 159 6.88 -1.35 4.38
CA TRP A 159 6.99 0.10 4.42
C TRP A 159 6.28 0.67 5.65
N HIS A 160 7.06 1.11 6.63
CA HIS A 160 6.55 1.80 7.81
C HIS A 160 7.02 3.24 7.77
N SER A 161 6.10 4.21 7.67
CA SER A 161 6.49 5.62 7.56
C SER A 161 5.59 6.56 8.35
N ASN A 162 6.09 7.77 8.58
CA ASN A 162 5.21 8.90 8.88
C ASN A 162 4.40 9.32 7.64
N SER A 163 3.45 10.23 7.81
CA SER A 163 2.59 10.74 6.73
C SER A 163 3.35 11.43 5.61
N GLU A 164 4.50 12.02 5.92
CA GLU A 164 5.33 12.77 4.97
C GLU A 164 6.42 11.93 4.29
N ALA A 165 6.56 10.64 4.62
CA ALA A 165 7.68 9.80 4.18
C ALA A 165 9.09 10.42 4.41
N SER A 166 9.19 11.40 5.32
CA SER A 166 10.45 11.98 5.75
C SER A 166 11.16 11.09 6.78
N ILE A 167 10.41 10.22 7.44
CA ILE A 167 10.91 9.20 8.37
C ILE A 167 10.28 7.86 7.98
N TYR A 168 11.10 6.86 7.66
CA TYR A 168 10.60 5.54 7.29
C TYR A 168 11.57 4.40 7.59
N GLN A 169 11.02 3.20 7.61
CA GLN A 169 11.71 1.93 7.59
C GLN A 169 11.16 1.10 6.44
N ALA A 170 12.04 0.47 5.66
CA ALA A 170 11.64 -0.28 4.48
C ALA A 170 12.43 -1.58 4.33
N VAL A 171 11.75 -2.67 3.95
CA VAL A 171 12.37 -3.93 3.52
C VAL A 171 11.97 -4.19 2.09
N PHE A 172 12.95 -4.51 1.24
CA PHE A 172 12.76 -4.65 -0.20
C PHE A 172 13.75 -5.65 -0.80
N ILE A 173 13.39 -6.19 -1.96
CA ILE A 173 14.22 -7.11 -2.73
C ILE A 173 14.93 -6.34 -3.83
N HIS A 174 16.24 -6.52 -3.98
CA HIS A 174 17.03 -5.96 -5.06
C HIS A 174 16.81 -6.70 -6.40
N GLN A 175 17.36 -6.14 -7.48
CA GLN A 175 17.29 -6.75 -8.83
C GLN A 175 18.02 -8.09 -8.93
N ASN A 176 19.04 -8.31 -8.09
CA ASN A 176 19.76 -9.59 -7.99
C ASN A 176 19.00 -10.63 -7.15
N GLY A 177 17.84 -10.29 -6.55
CA GLY A 177 17.07 -11.17 -5.68
C GLY A 177 17.49 -11.17 -4.21
N SER A 178 18.50 -10.38 -3.82
CA SER A 178 18.85 -10.26 -2.40
C SER A 178 17.99 -9.25 -1.67
N ILE A 179 17.73 -9.48 -0.38
CA ILE A 179 16.92 -8.60 0.46
C ILE A 179 17.75 -7.55 1.19
N ALA A 180 17.17 -6.38 1.37
CA ALA A 180 17.78 -5.26 2.08
C ALA A 180 16.78 -4.57 3.01
N TYR A 181 17.33 -4.05 4.10
CA TYR A 181 16.65 -3.21 5.07
C TYR A 181 17.21 -1.79 4.98
N LYS A 182 16.32 -0.78 4.96
CA LYS A 182 16.66 0.63 4.87
C LYS A 182 15.90 1.44 5.91
N GLU A 183 16.57 2.41 6.51
CA GLU A 183 15.98 3.40 7.40
C GLU A 183 16.31 4.80 6.91
N LYS A 184 15.33 5.71 7.03
CA LYS A 184 15.52 7.14 6.82
C LYS A 184 14.97 7.90 8.01
N PHE A 185 15.76 8.87 8.50
CA PHE A 185 15.36 9.84 9.51
C PHE A 185 15.68 11.25 9.00
N GLU A 186 14.67 11.92 8.47
CA GLU A 186 14.78 13.23 7.83
C GLU A 186 15.79 13.24 6.67
N ARG A 187 17.03 13.69 6.93
CA ARG A 187 18.12 13.79 5.94
C ARG A 187 19.12 12.65 6.05
N LEU A 188 19.03 11.83 7.10
CA LEU A 188 19.91 10.70 7.33
C LEU A 188 19.29 9.44 6.75
N GLU A 189 20.09 8.63 6.09
CA GLU A 189 19.65 7.38 5.46
C GLU A 189 20.75 6.32 5.62
N ALA A 190 20.34 5.10 5.94
CA ALA A 190 21.23 3.95 6.02
C ALA A 190 20.53 2.71 5.45
N SER A 191 21.32 1.80 4.88
CA SER A 191 20.81 0.54 4.36
C SER A 191 21.78 -0.60 4.66
N CYS A 192 21.24 -1.77 4.97
CA CYS A 192 21.98 -2.99 5.20
C CYS A 192 21.38 -4.11 4.34
N SER A 193 22.21 -4.94 3.70
CA SER A 193 21.75 -6.04 2.85
C SER A 193 22.52 -7.32 3.13
N VAL A 194 21.84 -8.45 3.00
CA VAL A 194 22.46 -9.78 3.09
C VAL A 194 22.51 -10.36 1.68
N PRO A 195 23.66 -10.89 1.20
CA PRO A 195 23.79 -11.44 -0.15
C PRO A 195 23.19 -12.85 -0.25
N VAL A 196 21.98 -13.05 0.27
CA VAL A 196 21.18 -14.28 0.14
C VAL A 196 20.07 -13.99 -0.87
N GLU A 197 19.93 -14.82 -1.89
CA GLU A 197 18.82 -14.74 -2.85
C GLU A 197 17.54 -15.25 -2.18
N VAL A 198 16.50 -14.42 -2.15
CA VAL A 198 15.19 -14.74 -1.54
C VAL A 198 14.05 -14.86 -2.57
N SER A 199 14.41 -14.72 -3.85
CA SER A 199 13.48 -14.69 -5.00
C SER A 199 13.49 -16.00 -5.78
N ASP A 200 13.67 -17.11 -5.09
CA ASP A 200 13.85 -18.46 -5.64
C ASP A 200 12.60 -19.35 -5.44
N GLY A 201 11.54 -18.80 -4.85
CA GLY A 201 10.26 -19.48 -4.63
C GLY A 201 10.25 -20.45 -3.45
N ILE A 202 11.27 -20.43 -2.58
CA ILE A 202 11.28 -21.19 -1.33
C ILE A 202 11.06 -20.28 -0.11
N LEU A 203 10.84 -20.90 1.05
CA LEU A 203 10.60 -20.22 2.31
C LEU A 203 11.90 -19.67 2.89
N HIS A 204 11.92 -18.37 3.15
CA HIS A 204 13.00 -17.68 3.86
C HIS A 204 12.49 -17.05 5.15
N HIS A 205 13.30 -17.12 6.20
CA HIS A 205 13.04 -16.45 7.47
C HIS A 205 13.81 -15.13 7.54
N ILE A 206 13.08 -14.02 7.67
CA ILE A 206 13.65 -12.67 7.68
C ILE A 206 13.52 -12.07 9.07
N LEU A 207 14.63 -11.58 9.63
CA LEU A 207 14.61 -10.68 10.79
C LEU A 207 15.28 -9.37 10.44
N PHE A 208 14.74 -8.27 10.93
CA PHE A 208 15.35 -6.96 10.73
C PHE A 208 14.97 -6.01 11.86
N GLY A 209 15.76 -4.97 12.02
CA GLY A 209 15.41 -3.92 12.95
C GLY A 209 16.63 -3.20 13.48
N ARG A 210 16.50 -2.75 14.72
CA ARG A 210 17.47 -1.86 15.35
C ARG A 210 17.84 -2.38 16.73
N HIS A 211 19.11 -2.25 17.05
CA HIS A 211 19.63 -2.36 18.39
C HIS A 211 20.51 -1.15 18.67
N GLN A 212 20.02 -0.23 19.50
CA GLN A 212 20.64 1.06 19.80
C GLN A 212 20.91 1.91 18.54
N SER A 213 22.17 2.16 18.19
CA SER A 213 22.57 2.95 17.02
C SER A 213 22.80 2.11 15.75
N ARG A 214 22.59 0.79 15.85
CA ARG A 214 22.88 -0.15 14.76
C ARG A 214 21.59 -0.70 14.18
N MET A 215 21.51 -0.70 12.86
CA MET A 215 20.52 -1.49 12.14
C MET A 215 21.07 -2.88 11.87
N PHE A 216 20.19 -3.85 11.73
CA PHE A 216 20.53 -5.21 11.36
C PHE A 216 19.48 -5.83 10.43
N ILE A 217 19.94 -6.82 9.68
CA ILE A 217 19.10 -7.72 8.90
C ILE A 217 19.73 -9.12 8.94
N GLU A 218 18.88 -10.12 9.11
CA GLU A 218 19.21 -11.53 9.10
C GLU A 218 18.28 -12.27 8.14
N VAL A 219 18.86 -13.18 7.36
CA VAL A 219 18.15 -14.01 6.38
C VAL A 219 18.67 -15.43 6.54
N ASP A 220 17.82 -16.35 6.98
CA ASP A 220 18.17 -17.76 7.20
C ASP A 220 19.46 -17.95 8.03
N GLY A 221 19.62 -17.15 9.09
CA GLY A 221 20.82 -17.16 9.93
C GLY A 221 22.01 -16.36 9.39
N SER A 222 21.95 -15.86 8.15
CA SER A 222 22.97 -14.97 7.59
C SER A 222 22.73 -13.53 8.06
N PHE A 223 23.59 -13.04 8.94
CA PHE A 223 23.44 -11.76 9.62
C PHE A 223 24.33 -10.65 9.04
N ARG A 224 23.78 -9.44 8.97
CA ARG A 224 24.48 -8.19 8.67
C ARG A 224 24.01 -7.07 9.59
N THR A 225 24.92 -6.16 9.91
CA THR A 225 24.64 -4.99 10.73
C THR A 225 25.44 -3.80 10.25
N GLU A 226 24.81 -2.62 10.26
CA GLU A 226 25.40 -1.36 9.86
C GLU A 226 25.14 -0.30 10.93
N ARG A 227 25.99 0.73 11.01
CA ARG A 227 25.70 1.88 11.88
C ARG A 227 24.68 2.77 11.15
N ALA A 228 23.48 2.90 11.70
CA ALA A 228 22.39 3.61 11.01
C ALA A 228 22.57 5.13 11.08
N THR A 229 22.97 5.65 12.24
CA THR A 229 23.20 7.08 12.51
C THR A 229 24.27 7.23 13.61
N ASP A 230 24.92 8.40 13.69
CA ASP A 230 25.88 8.68 14.76
C ASP A 230 25.20 8.80 16.14
N GLU A 231 23.93 9.20 16.15
CA GLU A 231 23.06 9.32 17.32
C GLU A 231 21.95 8.26 17.31
N VAL A 232 21.47 7.87 18.49
CA VAL A 232 20.33 6.96 18.63
C VAL A 232 19.04 7.75 18.41
N HIS A 233 18.30 7.43 17.35
CA HIS A 233 17.02 8.08 17.04
C HIS A 233 15.87 7.12 17.31
N PRO A 234 14.87 7.52 18.11
CA PRO A 234 13.72 6.67 18.43
C PRO A 234 12.73 6.69 17.27
N ILE A 235 13.13 6.14 16.12
CA ILE A 235 12.39 6.24 14.86
C ILE A 235 10.93 5.78 15.03
N GLN A 236 10.71 4.74 15.84
CA GLN A 236 9.41 4.15 16.21
C GLN A 236 8.42 5.17 16.78
N LYS A 237 8.89 6.24 17.44
CA LYS A 237 8.01 7.31 17.96
C LYS A 237 7.37 8.15 16.86
N HIS A 238 7.94 8.13 15.67
CA HIS A 238 7.54 8.98 14.56
C HIS A 238 6.86 8.20 13.44
N LEU A 239 6.93 6.86 13.47
CA LEU A 239 6.31 6.01 12.47
C LEU A 239 4.79 5.94 12.70
N GLY A 240 4.05 6.01 11.60
CA GLY A 240 2.59 5.95 11.58
C GLY A 240 2.13 4.63 10.96
N HIS A 241 1.81 4.71 9.67
CA HIS A 241 1.19 3.60 8.92
C HIS A 241 2.22 2.59 8.43
N LEU A 242 1.92 1.31 8.63
CA LEU A 242 2.66 0.20 8.06
C LEU A 242 1.89 -0.37 6.87
N ILE A 243 2.58 -0.53 5.75
CA ILE A 243 2.11 -1.19 4.54
C ILE A 243 3.01 -2.39 4.25
N ILE A 244 2.42 -3.54 3.99
CA ILE A 244 3.08 -4.76 3.56
C ILE A 244 2.55 -5.15 2.17
N GLY A 245 3.41 -5.42 1.19
CA GLY A 245 3.04 -5.80 -0.20
C GLY A 245 3.15 -4.69 -1.24
N GLY A 246 3.26 -3.43 -0.81
CA GLY A 246 3.50 -2.30 -1.71
C GLY A 246 2.22 -1.63 -2.25
N GLY A 247 1.17 -2.36 -2.62
CA GLY A 247 -0.09 -1.74 -3.08
C GLY A 247 0.02 -0.93 -4.39
N SER A 248 -1.11 -0.70 -5.06
CA SER A 248 -1.15 -0.06 -6.40
C SER A 248 -0.60 1.38 -6.48
N HIS A 249 -0.41 2.06 -5.34
CA HIS A 249 0.05 3.45 -5.27
C HIS A 249 1.47 3.60 -4.68
N VAL A 250 2.30 2.55 -4.75
CA VAL A 250 3.67 2.54 -4.19
C VAL A 250 4.52 3.77 -4.55
N LYS A 251 4.47 4.24 -5.79
CA LYS A 251 5.22 5.45 -6.21
C LYS A 251 4.81 6.69 -5.43
N SER A 252 3.52 6.83 -5.15
CA SER A 252 2.96 8.03 -4.53
C SER A 252 3.37 8.15 -3.07
N TYR A 253 3.14 7.11 -2.27
CA TYR A 253 3.39 7.19 -0.83
C TYR A 253 4.88 6.99 -0.47
N THR A 254 5.69 6.40 -1.36
CA THR A 254 7.15 6.29 -1.19
C THR A 254 7.94 7.45 -1.81
N GLN A 255 7.26 8.47 -2.36
CA GLN A 255 7.89 9.59 -3.06
C GLN A 255 8.85 9.15 -4.19
N ASN A 256 8.43 8.16 -4.97
CA ASN A 256 9.20 7.52 -6.04
C ASN A 256 10.47 6.76 -5.57
N THR A 257 10.61 6.50 -4.27
CA THR A 257 11.70 5.66 -3.77
C THR A 257 11.54 4.21 -4.26
N PHE A 258 10.29 3.73 -4.32
CA PHE A 258 9.95 2.39 -4.79
C PHE A 258 8.83 2.46 -5.82
N GLU A 259 8.92 1.57 -6.81
CA GLU A 259 8.01 1.58 -7.96
C GLU A 259 7.26 0.28 -8.17
N LYS A 260 7.81 -0.85 -7.74
CA LYS A 260 7.19 -2.17 -7.95
C LYS A 260 6.63 -2.70 -6.64
N VAL A 261 5.46 -3.28 -6.77
CA VAL A 261 4.72 -4.00 -5.73
C VAL A 261 5.27 -5.39 -5.57
N PHE A 262 5.11 -5.95 -4.38
CA PHE A 262 5.51 -7.31 -4.06
C PHE A 262 4.36 -8.28 -4.30
N GLU A 263 4.64 -9.41 -4.95
CA GLU A 263 3.75 -10.56 -5.00
C GLU A 263 4.42 -11.79 -4.38
N GLY A 264 3.65 -12.57 -3.62
CA GLY A 264 4.14 -13.75 -2.91
C GLY A 264 3.46 -13.95 -1.57
N HIS A 265 4.05 -14.81 -0.74
CA HIS A 265 3.51 -15.17 0.55
C HIS A 265 4.31 -14.51 1.68
N ILE A 266 3.60 -13.98 2.67
CA ILE A 266 4.17 -13.46 3.92
C ILE A 266 3.48 -14.15 5.09
N LEU A 267 4.27 -14.77 5.96
CA LEU A 267 3.75 -15.54 7.10
C LEU A 267 4.42 -15.09 8.41
N ASN A 268 3.83 -15.50 9.53
CA ASN A 268 4.44 -15.41 10.87
C ASN A 268 5.01 -14.01 11.21
N ILE A 269 4.26 -12.96 10.87
CA ILE A 269 4.67 -11.58 11.14
C ILE A 269 4.70 -11.36 12.65
N SER A 270 5.87 -10.99 13.17
CA SER A 270 6.08 -10.71 14.58
C SER A 270 6.87 -9.42 14.77
N VAL A 271 6.67 -8.79 15.93
CA VAL A 271 7.48 -7.67 16.40
C VAL A 271 7.84 -7.91 17.86
N ASP A 272 9.12 -7.78 18.18
CA ASP A 272 9.71 -8.06 19.49
C ASP A 272 9.32 -9.45 20.04
N GLY A 273 9.21 -10.43 19.15
CA GLY A 273 8.82 -11.81 19.47
C GLY A 273 7.33 -12.01 19.72
N GLN A 274 6.50 -10.97 19.60
CA GLN A 274 5.05 -11.06 19.69
C GLN A 274 4.43 -11.12 18.30
N ALA A 275 3.59 -12.13 18.07
CA ALA A 275 2.85 -12.26 16.82
C ALA A 275 1.90 -11.06 16.64
N VAL A 276 1.93 -10.45 15.45
CA VAL A 276 1.00 -9.39 15.10
C VAL A 276 -0.39 -10.00 14.87
N ASN A 277 -1.41 -9.50 15.57
CA ASN A 277 -2.78 -9.94 15.34
C ASN A 277 -3.32 -9.34 14.04
N MET A 278 -3.16 -10.08 12.95
CA MET A 278 -3.55 -9.65 11.61
C MET A 278 -5.07 -9.66 11.39
N SER A 279 -5.85 -10.17 12.35
CA SER A 279 -7.32 -10.11 12.35
C SER A 279 -7.87 -8.95 13.20
N ALA A 280 -7.01 -8.06 13.70
CA ALA A 280 -7.44 -6.92 14.51
C ALA A 280 -8.22 -5.87 13.68
N PRO A 281 -9.18 -5.12 14.28
CA PRO A 281 -10.04 -4.18 13.54
C PRO A 281 -9.32 -3.08 12.76
N GLY A 282 -8.09 -2.71 13.14
CA GLY A 282 -7.28 -1.72 12.42
C GLY A 282 -6.40 -2.28 11.31
N VAL A 283 -6.49 -3.59 11.04
CA VAL A 283 -5.83 -4.24 9.92
C VAL A 283 -6.77 -4.23 8.72
N SER A 284 -6.28 -3.75 7.59
CA SER A 284 -7.02 -3.70 6.32
C SER A 284 -6.13 -4.16 5.19
N GLY A 285 -6.72 -4.57 4.06
CA GLY A 285 -5.92 -4.99 2.92
C GLY A 285 -6.78 -5.26 1.69
N TRP A 286 -6.09 -5.36 0.56
CA TRP A 286 -6.68 -5.45 -0.77
C TRP A 286 -5.87 -6.44 -1.61
N ASN A 287 -6.54 -7.34 -2.35
CA ASN A 287 -5.93 -8.45 -3.10
C ASN A 287 -5.00 -9.31 -2.22
N VAL A 288 -5.52 -9.68 -1.06
CA VAL A 288 -4.82 -10.51 -0.10
C VAL A 288 -5.67 -11.74 0.18
N ASN A 289 -5.12 -12.92 -0.12
CA ASN A 289 -5.75 -14.19 0.21
C ASN A 289 -5.10 -14.78 1.46
N PRO A 290 -5.81 -15.63 2.23
CA PRO A 290 -5.17 -16.47 3.23
C PRO A 290 -4.12 -17.40 2.58
N SER A 291 -2.94 -17.50 3.19
CA SER A 291 -1.91 -18.46 2.77
C SER A 291 -1.85 -19.64 3.74
N TYR A 292 -2.09 -20.86 3.23
CA TYR A 292 -2.14 -22.10 4.04
C TYR A 292 -1.04 -23.11 3.69
N HIS A 293 -0.31 -22.90 2.58
CA HIS A 293 0.56 -23.94 2.01
C HIS A 293 1.97 -24.02 2.60
N TYR A 294 2.31 -23.12 3.53
CA TYR A 294 3.65 -23.07 4.15
C TYR A 294 3.55 -23.18 5.68
N GLN A 295 2.66 -24.03 6.19
CA GLN A 295 2.73 -24.45 7.59
C GLN A 295 4.08 -25.12 7.80
N ILE A 296 4.93 -24.51 8.61
CA ILE A 296 6.03 -25.22 9.25
C ILE A 296 5.34 -26.25 10.12
N ASP A 297 5.39 -27.53 9.73
CA ASP A 297 5.07 -28.61 10.66
C ASP A 297 5.99 -28.43 11.87
N GLU A 298 5.44 -28.02 13.03
CA GLU A 298 6.16 -27.96 14.31
C GLU A 298 6.68 -29.34 14.77
N ALA A 299 6.56 -30.37 13.94
CA ALA A 299 6.89 -31.77 14.23
C ALA A 299 8.31 -32.21 13.81
N SER A 300 9.22 -31.31 13.43
CA SER A 300 10.60 -31.68 13.04
C SER A 300 11.71 -31.15 13.95
N PHE A 301 11.38 -30.73 15.17
CA PHE A 301 12.36 -30.53 16.23
C PHE A 301 12.08 -31.49 17.39
N ASP A 302 12.41 -32.77 17.19
CA ASP A 302 12.65 -33.77 18.24
C ASP A 302 13.96 -34.53 17.93
#